data_AF-A0A9P4PHB4-F1
#
_entry.id   AF-A0A9P4PHB4-F1
#
_cell.length_a   1.000
_cell.length_b   1.000
_cell.length_c   1.000
_cell.angle_alpha   90.00
_cell.angle_beta   90.00
_cell.angle_gamma   90.00
#
_symmetry.space_group_name_H-M   'P 1'
#
loop_
_entity.id
_entity.type
_entity.pdbx_description
1 polymer ?
#
loop_
_entity_poly.entity_id
_entity_poly.type
_entity_poly.pdbx_seq_one_letter_code
_entity_poly.pdbx_strand_id
1 'polypeptide(L)'
;MAGPGGGPSRRSHTKSRKGCKTCKKRHIRCDETFPQCRNCTKHQVRCDYQDSPQALQPPESPRSPQQPNLLWTPEIDATIEQWRQTGVWPFDHLPVYPQPQWRIFPKTDLRLVHHVATISNEMFSHRTSKLTLWTDMMPKFFSIAASHPFVMHSILAFSASHLAWISQSSETRNLAFHHAGIALKGLHEGIANFTKVNSDAVLASSLLLAWQATDWRGWASLVTGTKTVIQAMQSWRHESMFADYIAEQAPLPGKSFMNQNYSPISSETRREHLTILSDIQSSLARLQPYLSLTRHEQEGKWVEQLRNYIERLRTSGAAQTAEEQFGQLYALRKWLFWVPISLLAAKHTDATVMVVLAHFYATALALEPMFPEIGAVFCANRSLGPLEEIVLIVHGYQNPSYDDRTQSVSYLIHYPNDVATSYKARRDWMRQQAGEGSPVPQTPYGLEALNMDLQNLAQYSYGQSLSPAFAPSPLNFFPASTLPGLASGPTSPYLEVPQVPRTSVDLSYSSPSYTTPLGSPATGPHYSVPEQPHPFSFGMPPMGYHPSGFVTAPTQIWT
;
A
#
# COMPACT_ATOMS: atom_id res chain seq x y z
N MET A 1 48.58 9.31 67.14
CA MET A 1 47.38 10.02 67.64
C MET A 1 46.40 10.20 66.47
N ALA A 2 45.09 10.23 66.71
CA ALA A 2 44.07 10.04 65.66
C ALA A 2 43.15 11.25 65.40
N GLY A 3 42.72 11.40 64.14
CA GLY A 3 41.51 12.11 63.70
C GLY A 3 41.68 13.57 63.21
N PRO A 4 40.68 14.13 62.48
CA PRO A 4 39.41 13.53 62.03
C PRO A 4 39.03 13.73 60.53
N GLY A 5 38.12 12.89 60.03
CA GLY A 5 37.04 13.31 59.10
C GLY A 5 37.35 13.48 57.60
N GLY A 6 37.17 12.43 56.79
CA GLY A 6 37.29 12.54 55.33
C GLY A 6 36.93 11.26 54.53
N GLY A 7 35.85 10.57 54.89
CA GLY A 7 35.42 9.37 54.15
C GLY A 7 34.99 9.69 52.70
N PRO A 8 35.26 8.81 51.71
CA PRO A 8 34.93 9.09 50.30
C PRO A 8 33.44 9.40 50.09
N SER A 9 33.17 10.47 49.33
CA SER A 9 31.80 10.88 49.01
C SER A 9 31.01 9.73 48.37
N ARG A 10 29.83 9.43 48.92
CA ARG A 10 28.92 8.39 48.38
C ARG A 10 28.54 8.77 46.95
N ARG A 11 28.89 7.91 45.97
CA ARG A 11 28.44 8.08 44.58
C ARG A 11 26.92 8.22 44.54
N SER A 12 26.44 9.31 43.95
CA SER A 12 25.03 9.47 43.63
C SER A 12 24.64 8.41 42.60
N HIS A 13 23.59 7.64 42.90
CA HIS A 13 22.99 6.70 41.97
C HIS A 13 21.61 7.21 41.55
N THR A 14 21.31 7.12 40.25
CA THR A 14 20.01 7.48 39.70
C THR A 14 18.90 6.71 40.43
N LYS A 15 17.99 7.43 41.11
CA LYS A 15 16.90 6.82 41.88
C LYS A 15 15.95 6.10 40.93
N SER A 16 15.84 4.78 41.07
CA SER A 16 14.86 3.97 40.35
C SER A 16 13.44 4.43 40.72
N ARG A 17 12.65 4.83 39.71
CA ARG A 17 11.29 5.33 39.93
C ARG A 17 10.36 4.20 40.39
N LYS A 18 10.49 2.99 39.84
CA LYS A 18 9.60 1.85 40.14
C LYS A 18 10.06 0.95 41.29
N GLY A 19 11.28 1.13 41.80
CA GLY A 19 11.87 0.26 42.84
C GLY A 19 11.02 0.02 44.09
N CYS A 20 11.17 -1.15 44.71
CA CYS A 20 10.43 -1.54 45.92
C CYS A 20 10.69 -0.57 47.09
N LYS A 21 9.73 -0.49 48.03
CA LYS A 21 9.81 0.45 49.16
C LYS A 21 10.94 0.05 50.12
N THR A 22 11.23 -1.24 50.29
CA THR A 22 12.39 -1.73 51.06
C THR A 22 13.73 -1.21 50.53
N CYS A 23 13.99 -1.28 49.21
CA CYS A 23 15.21 -0.68 48.63
C CYS A 23 15.23 0.84 48.71
N LYS A 24 14.08 1.51 48.49
CA LYS A 24 13.94 2.97 48.62
C LYS A 24 14.23 3.45 50.05
N LYS A 25 13.63 2.82 51.07
CA LYS A 25 13.89 3.08 52.51
C LYS A 25 15.36 2.88 52.89
N ARG A 26 16.02 1.88 52.30
CA ARG A 26 17.45 1.59 52.50
C ARG A 26 18.39 2.50 51.69
N HIS A 27 17.85 3.43 50.89
CA HIS A 27 18.60 4.31 49.99
C HIS A 27 19.58 3.58 49.05
N ILE A 28 19.19 2.39 48.56
CA ILE A 28 19.94 1.60 47.57
C ILE A 28 19.17 1.47 46.26
N ARG A 29 19.88 1.29 45.14
CA ARG A 29 19.25 1.04 43.83
C ARG A 29 18.48 -0.28 43.88
N CYS A 30 17.22 -0.25 43.49
CA CYS A 30 16.45 -1.45 43.20
C CYS A 30 16.78 -1.93 41.78
N ASP A 31 16.91 -3.24 41.60
CA ASP A 31 17.07 -3.90 40.31
C ASP A 31 15.73 -4.21 39.61
N GLU A 32 14.60 -3.82 40.22
CA GLU A 32 13.24 -3.90 39.68
C GLU A 32 12.76 -5.31 39.28
N THR A 33 13.47 -6.38 39.67
CA THR A 33 13.04 -7.77 39.44
C THR A 33 11.88 -8.18 40.35
N PHE A 34 10.88 -8.84 39.77
CA PHE A 34 9.70 -9.41 40.45
C PHE A 34 9.84 -10.95 40.52
N PRO A 35 9.19 -11.63 41.48
CA PRO A 35 8.36 -11.11 42.57
C PRO A 35 9.17 -10.59 43.78
N GLN A 36 10.49 -10.77 43.81
CA GLN A 36 11.38 -10.25 44.85
C GLN A 36 12.67 -9.74 44.23
N CYS A 37 13.06 -8.49 44.53
CA CYS A 37 14.26 -7.92 43.94
C CYS A 37 15.54 -8.57 44.49
N ARG A 38 16.61 -8.66 43.69
CA ARG A 38 17.87 -9.33 44.08
C ARG A 38 18.49 -8.71 45.34
N ASN A 39 18.36 -7.40 45.53
CA ASN A 39 18.85 -6.72 46.73
C ASN A 39 18.01 -7.00 48.00
N CYS A 40 16.73 -7.34 47.89
CA CYS A 40 15.96 -7.84 49.03
C CYS A 40 16.28 -9.31 49.31
N THR A 41 16.40 -10.13 48.26
CA THR A 41 16.74 -11.56 48.34
C THR A 41 18.10 -11.77 49.02
N LYS A 42 19.16 -11.08 48.55
CA LYS A 42 20.52 -11.20 49.09
C LYS A 42 20.61 -10.82 50.58
N HIS A 43 19.76 -9.91 51.03
CA HIS A 43 19.75 -9.43 52.42
C HIS A 43 18.66 -10.10 53.27
N GLN A 44 17.95 -11.11 52.74
CA GLN A 44 16.86 -11.84 53.41
C GLN A 44 15.81 -10.93 54.08
N VAL A 45 15.49 -9.80 53.43
CA VAL A 45 14.44 -8.87 53.88
C VAL A 45 13.21 -8.95 52.98
N ARG A 46 12.01 -8.85 53.59
CA ARG A 46 10.73 -8.83 52.86
C ARG A 46 10.73 -7.69 51.82
N CYS A 47 10.24 -8.01 50.63
CA CYS A 47 10.19 -7.08 49.51
C CYS A 47 8.73 -6.76 49.21
N ASP A 48 8.36 -5.48 49.12
CA ASP A 48 6.96 -5.07 48.89
C ASP A 48 6.42 -5.54 47.52
N TYR A 49 7.27 -6.04 46.64
CA TYR A 49 6.85 -6.70 45.40
C TYR A 49 6.13 -8.03 45.65
N GLN A 50 6.43 -8.74 46.75
CA GLN A 50 5.73 -9.98 47.14
C GLN A 50 4.26 -9.73 47.51
N ASP A 51 3.94 -8.50 47.93
CA ASP A 51 2.61 -8.05 48.33
C ASP A 51 1.91 -7.26 47.20
N SER A 52 2.49 -7.21 45.99
CA SER A 52 1.91 -6.54 44.82
C SER A 52 1.02 -7.50 44.02
N PRO A 53 -0.17 -7.07 43.52
CA PRO A 53 -1.02 -7.92 42.67
C PRO A 53 -0.33 -8.37 41.36
N GLN A 54 0.76 -7.72 40.95
CA GLN A 54 1.59 -8.17 39.82
C GLN A 54 2.42 -9.43 40.11
N ALA A 55 2.65 -9.79 41.38
CA ALA A 55 3.34 -11.02 41.76
C ALA A 55 2.43 -12.27 41.80
N LEU A 56 1.12 -12.08 41.67
CA LEU A 56 0.12 -13.15 41.54
C LEU A 56 -0.20 -13.48 40.07
N GLN A 57 0.32 -12.70 39.12
CA GLN A 57 0.32 -13.09 37.72
C GLN A 57 1.49 -14.06 37.51
N PRO A 58 1.29 -15.22 36.85
CA PRO A 58 2.42 -16.04 36.43
C PRO A 58 3.37 -15.19 35.58
N PRO A 59 4.69 -15.47 35.59
CA PRO A 59 5.63 -14.72 34.75
C PRO A 59 5.10 -14.74 33.31
N GLU A 60 4.97 -13.56 32.68
CA GLU A 60 4.57 -13.46 31.28
C GLU A 60 5.40 -14.47 30.49
N SER A 61 4.74 -15.49 29.93
CA SER A 61 5.38 -16.44 29.05
C SER A 61 6.11 -15.62 27.98
N PRO A 62 7.38 -15.91 27.64
CA PRO A 62 8.09 -15.13 26.64
C PRO A 62 7.22 -15.11 25.39
N ARG A 63 6.73 -13.91 25.01
CA ARG A 63 5.68 -13.76 24.01
C ARG A 63 6.07 -14.58 22.80
N SER A 64 5.31 -15.64 22.52
CA SER A 64 5.54 -16.49 21.36
C SER A 64 5.67 -15.57 20.14
N PRO A 65 6.71 -15.73 19.30
CA PRO A 65 6.95 -14.82 18.19
C PRO A 65 5.66 -14.66 17.40
N GLN A 66 5.15 -13.43 17.34
CA GLN A 66 3.85 -13.15 16.72
C GLN A 66 3.92 -13.59 15.26
N GLN A 67 3.11 -14.58 14.91
CA GLN A 67 3.14 -15.16 13.57
C GLN A 67 2.54 -14.17 12.56
N PRO A 68 3.04 -14.12 11.31
CA PRO A 68 2.46 -13.28 10.27
C PRO A 68 1.00 -13.67 10.02
N ASN A 69 0.09 -12.68 10.09
CA ASN A 69 -1.29 -12.90 9.68
C ASN A 69 -1.36 -12.98 8.15
N LEU A 70 -1.29 -14.19 7.61
CA LEU A 70 -1.41 -14.47 6.18
C LEU A 70 -2.86 -14.75 5.74
N LEU A 71 -3.86 -14.43 6.56
CA LEU A 71 -5.28 -14.68 6.27
C LEU A 71 -5.51 -16.15 5.84
N TRP A 72 -5.17 -17.06 6.74
CA TRP A 72 -5.41 -18.50 6.55
C TRP A 72 -6.89 -18.83 6.74
N THR A 73 -7.43 -19.68 5.87
CA THR A 73 -8.71 -20.38 6.08
C THR A 73 -8.45 -21.89 6.02
N PRO A 74 -9.35 -22.75 6.57
CA PRO A 74 -9.18 -24.20 6.51
C PRO A 74 -9.04 -24.75 5.09
N GLU A 75 -9.73 -24.15 4.12
CA GLU A 75 -9.74 -24.55 2.72
C GLU A 75 -8.39 -24.22 2.06
N ILE A 76 -7.85 -23.02 2.34
CA ILE A 76 -6.52 -22.60 1.87
C ILE A 76 -5.43 -23.48 2.50
N ASP A 77 -5.55 -23.82 3.79
CA ASP A 77 -4.58 -24.68 4.48
C ASP A 77 -4.55 -26.09 3.89
N ALA A 78 -5.73 -26.69 3.67
CA ALA A 78 -5.88 -27.99 3.03
C ALA A 78 -5.35 -28.00 1.57
N THR A 79 -5.67 -26.96 0.79
CA THR A 79 -5.19 -26.83 -0.61
C THR A 79 -3.67 -26.75 -0.67
N ILE A 80 -3.04 -25.95 0.21
CA ILE A 80 -1.58 -25.83 0.26
C ILE A 80 -0.92 -27.11 0.79
N GLU A 81 -1.57 -27.81 1.73
CA GLU A 81 -1.10 -29.10 2.24
C GLU A 81 -1.10 -30.17 1.13
N GLN A 82 -2.22 -30.31 0.40
CA GLN A 82 -2.34 -31.20 -0.76
C GLN A 82 -1.33 -30.85 -1.85
N TRP A 83 -1.16 -29.56 -2.17
CA TRP A 83 -0.17 -29.10 -3.14
C TRP A 83 1.27 -29.44 -2.71
N ARG A 84 1.63 -29.27 -1.43
CA ARG A 84 2.96 -29.64 -0.93
C ARG A 84 3.21 -31.16 -1.00
N GLN A 85 2.17 -31.96 -0.74
CA GLN A 85 2.26 -33.43 -0.77
C GLN A 85 2.35 -33.99 -2.20
N THR A 86 1.54 -33.47 -3.13
CA THR A 86 1.47 -33.92 -4.53
C THR A 86 2.52 -33.27 -5.43
N GLY A 87 2.92 -32.02 -5.13
CA GLY A 87 3.73 -31.18 -6.00
C GLY A 87 2.99 -30.65 -7.24
N VAL A 88 1.70 -30.96 -7.39
CA VAL A 88 0.88 -30.60 -8.56
C VAL A 88 0.35 -29.19 -8.41
N TRP A 89 0.63 -28.34 -9.39
CA TRP A 89 0.15 -26.95 -9.45
C TRP A 89 -1.39 -26.89 -9.45
N PRO A 90 -2.03 -26.17 -8.51
CA PRO A 90 -3.48 -26.20 -8.33
C PRO A 90 -4.25 -25.14 -9.15
N PHE A 91 -3.61 -24.49 -10.13
CA PHE A 91 -4.16 -23.35 -10.88
C PHE A 91 -4.20 -23.63 -12.39
N ASP A 92 -5.21 -24.40 -12.82
CA ASP A 92 -5.34 -24.91 -14.19
C ASP A 92 -5.48 -23.82 -15.27
N HIS A 93 -6.00 -22.65 -14.92
CA HIS A 93 -6.16 -21.53 -15.85
C HIS A 93 -4.91 -20.63 -15.92
N LEU A 94 -3.89 -20.87 -15.09
CA LEU A 94 -2.70 -20.04 -14.98
C LEU A 94 -1.48 -20.76 -15.61
N PRO A 95 -1.14 -20.49 -16.88
CA PRO A 95 -0.11 -21.24 -17.61
C PRO A 95 1.29 -20.87 -17.13
N VAL A 96 1.85 -21.66 -16.20
CA VAL A 96 3.23 -21.52 -15.72
C VAL A 96 4.10 -22.62 -16.32
N TYR A 97 5.09 -22.24 -17.13
CA TYR A 97 6.08 -23.17 -17.68
C TYR A 97 7.42 -22.46 -17.97
N PRO A 98 8.57 -22.97 -17.47
CA PRO A 98 8.70 -24.13 -16.59
C PRO A 98 8.13 -23.88 -15.19
N GLN A 99 7.69 -24.93 -14.49
CA GLN A 99 7.20 -24.80 -13.12
C GLN A 99 8.35 -24.81 -12.10
N PRO A 100 8.34 -23.91 -11.10
CA PRO A 100 9.21 -23.99 -9.92
C PRO A 100 9.08 -25.31 -9.16
N GLN A 101 10.13 -25.69 -8.43
CA GLN A 101 10.14 -26.89 -7.57
C GLN A 101 9.37 -26.66 -6.27
N TRP A 102 8.04 -26.66 -6.35
CA TRP A 102 7.12 -26.26 -5.27
C TRP A 102 7.36 -26.94 -3.92
N ARG A 103 7.80 -28.21 -3.92
CA ARG A 103 8.05 -29.01 -2.70
C ARG A 103 9.16 -28.45 -1.79
N ILE A 104 10.03 -27.58 -2.30
CA ILE A 104 11.16 -27.00 -1.56
C ILE A 104 10.70 -25.83 -0.67
N PHE A 105 9.61 -25.14 -1.03
CA PHE A 105 9.16 -23.95 -0.33
C PHE A 105 8.45 -24.29 0.99
N PRO A 106 8.67 -23.53 2.07
CA PRO A 106 7.94 -23.70 3.32
C PRO A 106 6.46 -23.34 3.13
N LYS A 107 5.60 -23.87 4.03
CA LYS A 107 4.14 -23.68 3.97
C LYS A 107 3.73 -22.19 3.96
N THR A 108 4.51 -21.32 4.61
CA THR A 108 4.35 -19.85 4.58
C THR A 108 4.51 -19.28 3.18
N ASP A 109 5.54 -19.69 2.45
CA ASP A 109 5.89 -19.13 1.15
C ASP A 109 4.94 -19.68 0.08
N LEU A 110 4.52 -20.94 0.22
CA LEU A 110 3.42 -21.49 -0.58
C LEU A 110 2.11 -20.72 -0.38
N ARG A 111 1.80 -20.21 0.82
CA ARG A 111 0.64 -19.32 1.05
C ARG A 111 0.74 -17.98 0.34
N LEU A 112 1.96 -17.44 0.22
CA LEU A 112 2.23 -16.22 -0.52
C LEU A 112 2.09 -16.47 -2.04
N VAL A 113 2.68 -17.55 -2.56
CA VAL A 113 2.48 -17.95 -3.97
C VAL A 113 1.00 -18.16 -4.27
N HIS A 114 0.30 -18.96 -3.45
CA HIS A 114 -1.12 -19.25 -3.58
C HIS A 114 -1.97 -17.96 -3.64
N HIS A 115 -1.62 -16.93 -2.86
CA HIS A 115 -2.36 -15.66 -2.84
C HIS A 115 -2.44 -15.00 -4.22
N VAL A 116 -1.28 -14.73 -4.83
CA VAL A 116 -1.20 -14.00 -6.11
C VAL A 116 -1.49 -14.92 -7.31
N ALA A 117 -1.24 -16.22 -7.17
CA ALA A 117 -1.64 -17.23 -8.15
C ALA A 117 -3.17 -17.41 -8.21
N THR A 118 -3.88 -17.43 -7.08
CA THR A 118 -5.36 -17.49 -7.05
C THR A 118 -5.95 -16.30 -7.79
N ILE A 119 -5.52 -15.09 -7.43
CA ILE A 119 -5.96 -13.84 -8.07
C ILE A 119 -5.72 -13.87 -9.59
N SER A 120 -4.54 -14.32 -10.02
CA SER A 120 -4.22 -14.37 -11.45
C SER A 120 -5.03 -15.46 -12.15
N ASN A 121 -5.13 -16.66 -11.59
CA ASN A 121 -5.93 -17.77 -12.12
C ASN A 121 -7.40 -17.38 -12.32
N GLU A 122 -7.98 -16.64 -11.38
CA GLU A 122 -9.34 -16.11 -11.50
C GLU A 122 -9.48 -15.12 -12.66
N MET A 123 -8.57 -14.15 -12.79
CA MET A 123 -8.58 -13.20 -13.92
C MET A 123 -8.33 -13.89 -15.26
N PHE A 124 -7.52 -14.96 -15.32
CA PHE A 124 -7.36 -15.77 -16.53
C PHE A 124 -8.64 -16.57 -16.86
N SER A 125 -9.29 -17.18 -15.86
CA SER A 125 -10.53 -17.95 -16.05
C SER A 125 -11.69 -17.09 -16.58
N HIS A 126 -11.79 -15.84 -16.11
CA HIS A 126 -12.78 -14.86 -16.57
C HIS A 126 -12.33 -14.06 -17.82
N ARG A 127 -11.14 -14.33 -18.37
CA ARG A 127 -10.51 -13.59 -19.48
C ARG A 127 -10.31 -12.09 -19.23
N THR A 128 -10.18 -11.70 -17.97
CA THR A 128 -10.00 -10.31 -17.53
C THR A 128 -8.56 -9.96 -17.16
N SER A 129 -7.58 -10.83 -17.40
CA SER A 129 -6.16 -10.59 -17.05
C SER A 129 -5.62 -9.26 -17.60
N LYS A 130 -5.93 -8.97 -18.87
CA LYS A 130 -5.58 -7.73 -19.58
C LYS A 130 -6.28 -6.47 -19.07
N LEU A 131 -7.36 -6.61 -18.29
CA LEU A 131 -8.08 -5.49 -17.67
C LEU A 131 -7.44 -5.05 -16.34
N THR A 132 -6.23 -5.53 -16.05
CA THR A 132 -5.47 -5.28 -14.82
C THR A 132 -4.01 -4.95 -15.14
N LEU A 133 -3.31 -4.28 -14.22
CA LEU A 133 -1.92 -3.84 -14.47
C LEU A 133 -0.85 -4.95 -14.44
N TRP A 134 -1.15 -6.13 -13.89
CA TRP A 134 -0.11 -7.10 -13.53
C TRP A 134 -0.48 -8.59 -13.64
N THR A 135 -1.76 -8.98 -13.63
CA THR A 135 -2.10 -10.41 -13.52
C THR A 135 -1.67 -11.20 -14.76
N ASP A 136 -1.75 -10.59 -15.94
CA ASP A 136 -1.24 -11.14 -17.21
C ASP A 136 0.29 -11.37 -17.20
N MET A 137 1.04 -10.59 -16.43
CA MET A 137 2.50 -10.75 -16.27
C MET A 137 2.88 -11.83 -15.25
N MET A 138 1.97 -12.18 -14.32
CA MET A 138 2.27 -13.11 -13.23
C MET A 138 2.74 -14.52 -13.68
N PRO A 139 2.14 -15.19 -14.70
CA PRO A 139 2.66 -16.48 -15.17
C PRO A 139 4.09 -16.36 -15.76
N LYS A 140 4.45 -15.22 -16.38
CA LYS A 140 5.81 -14.95 -16.84
C LYS A 140 6.78 -14.89 -15.66
N PHE A 141 6.42 -14.18 -14.58
CA PHE A 141 7.25 -14.12 -13.37
C PHE A 141 7.45 -15.48 -12.70
N PHE A 142 6.39 -16.29 -12.55
CA PHE A 142 6.52 -17.64 -11.98
C PHE A 142 7.43 -18.55 -12.81
N SER A 143 7.32 -18.46 -14.14
CA SER A 143 8.13 -19.26 -15.06
C SER A 143 9.62 -18.91 -14.97
N ILE A 144 9.95 -17.62 -14.85
CA ILE A 144 11.32 -17.14 -14.65
C ILE A 144 11.85 -17.50 -13.26
N ALA A 145 10.99 -17.41 -12.24
CA ALA A 145 11.29 -17.75 -10.85
C ALA A 145 11.61 -19.24 -10.63
N ALA A 146 11.26 -20.12 -11.57
CA ALA A 146 11.64 -21.53 -11.55
C ALA A 146 13.16 -21.74 -11.62
N SER A 147 13.88 -20.85 -12.32
CA SER A 147 15.34 -20.89 -12.46
C SER A 147 16.06 -19.80 -11.66
N HIS A 148 15.35 -18.78 -11.16
CA HIS A 148 15.94 -17.61 -10.51
C HIS A 148 15.30 -17.35 -9.12
N PRO A 149 15.88 -17.87 -8.03
CA PRO A 149 15.31 -17.76 -6.68
C PRO A 149 15.04 -16.32 -6.21
N PHE A 150 15.85 -15.35 -6.63
CA PHE A 150 15.63 -13.95 -6.28
C PHE A 150 14.34 -13.37 -6.88
N VAL A 151 13.91 -13.85 -8.06
CA VAL A 151 12.62 -13.48 -8.67
C VAL A 151 11.48 -14.09 -7.87
N MET A 152 11.62 -15.32 -7.37
CA MET A 152 10.62 -15.90 -6.45
C MET A 152 10.49 -15.04 -5.20
N HIS A 153 11.59 -14.60 -4.59
CA HIS A 153 11.52 -13.70 -3.45
C HIS A 153 10.86 -12.35 -3.76
N SER A 154 10.98 -11.81 -4.99
CA SER A 154 10.21 -10.63 -5.40
C SER A 154 8.70 -10.90 -5.49
N ILE A 155 8.28 -12.08 -5.95
CA ILE A 155 6.86 -12.50 -5.96
C ILE A 155 6.34 -12.68 -4.53
N LEU A 156 7.11 -13.34 -3.67
CA LEU A 156 6.78 -13.54 -2.25
C LEU A 156 6.64 -12.20 -1.53
N ALA A 157 7.57 -11.26 -1.75
CA ALA A 157 7.51 -9.92 -1.21
C ALA A 157 6.28 -9.14 -1.71
N PHE A 158 5.92 -9.26 -2.99
CA PHE A 158 4.75 -8.60 -3.58
C PHE A 158 3.45 -9.13 -2.96
N SER A 159 3.34 -10.45 -2.82
CA SER A 159 2.22 -11.09 -2.14
C SER A 159 2.11 -10.71 -0.66
N ALA A 160 3.21 -10.80 0.09
CA ALA A 160 3.25 -10.44 1.50
C ALA A 160 2.93 -8.95 1.70
N SER A 161 3.39 -8.07 0.81
CA SER A 161 3.03 -6.65 0.81
C SER A 161 1.51 -6.44 0.67
N HIS A 162 0.85 -7.22 -0.19
CA HIS A 162 -0.60 -7.16 -0.37
C HIS A 162 -1.34 -7.73 0.86
N LEU A 163 -0.93 -8.89 1.37
CA LEU A 163 -1.52 -9.48 2.58
C LEU A 163 -1.33 -8.59 3.82
N ALA A 164 -0.19 -7.90 3.95
CA ALA A 164 0.05 -6.94 5.02
C ALA A 164 -0.92 -5.75 4.94
N TRP A 165 -1.24 -5.28 3.73
CA TRP A 165 -2.22 -4.21 3.53
C TRP A 165 -3.66 -4.65 3.84
N ILE A 166 -4.05 -5.88 3.51
CA ILE A 166 -5.40 -6.39 3.87
C ILE A 166 -5.49 -6.69 5.38
N SER A 167 -4.50 -7.38 5.95
CA SER A 167 -4.51 -7.84 7.35
C SER A 167 -4.13 -6.78 8.38
N GLN A 168 -3.52 -5.67 7.94
CA GLN A 168 -2.90 -4.63 8.79
C GLN A 168 -1.84 -5.18 9.78
N SER A 169 -1.29 -6.37 9.53
CA SER A 169 -0.28 -7.01 10.38
C SER A 169 1.12 -6.47 10.13
N SER A 170 1.77 -5.99 11.20
CA SER A 170 3.20 -5.61 11.21
C SER A 170 4.11 -6.78 10.89
N GLU A 171 3.73 -7.99 11.26
CA GLU A 171 4.49 -9.23 11.13
C GLU A 171 4.50 -9.69 9.67
N THR A 172 3.34 -9.64 9.00
CA THR A 172 3.23 -9.88 7.56
C THR A 172 3.98 -8.82 6.75
N ARG A 173 3.98 -7.55 7.21
CA ARG A 173 4.81 -6.49 6.60
C ARG A 173 6.31 -6.76 6.76
N ASN A 174 6.74 -7.25 7.93
CA ASN A 174 8.13 -7.65 8.16
C ASN A 174 8.54 -8.84 7.28
N LEU A 175 7.64 -9.80 7.03
CA LEU A 175 7.86 -10.90 6.07
C LEU A 175 8.04 -10.38 4.63
N ALA A 176 7.25 -9.37 4.23
CA ALA A 176 7.41 -8.72 2.93
C ALA A 176 8.79 -8.06 2.79
N PHE A 177 9.25 -7.32 3.81
CA PHE A 177 10.58 -6.73 3.84
C PHE A 177 11.70 -7.77 3.85
N HIS A 178 11.52 -8.89 4.55
CA HIS A 178 12.50 -9.98 4.56
C HIS A 178 12.74 -10.55 3.15
N HIS A 179 11.67 -10.92 2.44
CA HIS A 179 11.80 -11.40 1.07
C HIS A 179 12.30 -10.30 0.11
N ALA A 180 11.85 -9.04 0.29
CA ALA A 180 12.34 -7.91 -0.52
C ALA A 180 13.85 -7.71 -0.38
N GLY A 181 14.42 -7.87 0.81
CA GLY A 181 15.86 -7.79 1.05
C GLY A 181 16.65 -8.90 0.34
N ILE A 182 16.16 -10.14 0.34
CA ILE A 182 16.78 -11.26 -0.38
C ILE A 182 16.68 -11.04 -1.89
N ALA A 183 15.51 -10.60 -2.38
CA ALA A 183 15.27 -10.28 -3.77
C ALA A 183 16.18 -9.16 -4.29
N LEU A 184 16.34 -8.08 -3.51
CA LEU A 184 17.28 -6.98 -3.81
C LEU A 184 18.71 -7.50 -3.91
N LYS A 185 19.18 -8.29 -2.94
CA LYS A 185 20.53 -8.87 -2.96
C LYS A 185 20.78 -9.69 -4.23
N GLY A 186 19.86 -10.58 -4.59
CA GLY A 186 19.99 -11.38 -5.81
C GLY A 186 19.85 -10.55 -7.10
N LEU A 187 19.10 -9.44 -7.06
CA LEU A 187 19.04 -8.48 -8.15
C LEU A 187 20.39 -7.75 -8.34
N HIS A 188 21.10 -7.37 -7.27
CA HIS A 188 22.48 -6.85 -7.37
C HIS A 188 23.41 -7.86 -8.03
N GLU A 189 23.41 -9.10 -7.54
CA GLU A 189 24.25 -10.19 -8.06
C GLU A 189 23.94 -10.48 -9.54
N GLY A 190 22.66 -10.38 -9.95
CA GLY A 190 22.22 -10.51 -11.35
C GLY A 190 22.60 -9.34 -12.26
N ILE A 191 22.59 -8.10 -11.74
CA ILE A 191 23.05 -6.91 -12.48
C ILE A 191 24.58 -6.92 -12.63
N ALA A 192 25.32 -7.31 -11.60
CA ALA A 192 26.78 -7.42 -11.64
C ALA A 192 27.26 -8.49 -12.65
N ASN A 193 26.46 -9.55 -12.86
CA ASN A 193 26.71 -10.61 -13.83
C ASN A 193 25.69 -10.58 -14.97
N PHE A 194 25.41 -9.40 -15.53
CA PHE A 194 24.36 -9.22 -16.54
C PHE A 194 24.69 -9.92 -17.86
N THR A 195 23.74 -10.71 -18.37
CA THR A 195 23.83 -11.46 -19.64
C THR A 195 22.47 -11.53 -20.33
N LYS A 196 22.43 -11.98 -21.59
CA LYS A 196 21.18 -12.28 -22.30
C LYS A 196 20.32 -13.37 -21.61
N VAL A 197 20.92 -14.28 -20.84
CA VAL A 197 20.20 -15.40 -20.20
C VAL A 197 19.47 -14.98 -18.92
N ASN A 198 20.06 -14.09 -18.12
CA ASN A 198 19.45 -13.60 -16.88
C ASN A 198 18.77 -12.21 -17.02
N SER A 199 18.78 -11.58 -18.19
CA SER A 199 18.21 -10.24 -18.39
C SER A 199 16.72 -10.17 -18.02
N ASP A 200 15.94 -11.20 -18.38
CA ASP A 200 14.52 -11.28 -18.06
C ASP A 200 14.28 -11.49 -16.55
N ALA A 201 15.19 -12.14 -15.83
CA ALA A 201 15.12 -12.30 -14.38
C ALA A 201 15.45 -11.01 -13.63
N VAL A 202 16.49 -10.30 -14.08
CA VAL A 202 16.83 -8.96 -13.61
C VAL A 202 15.66 -7.99 -13.81
N LEU A 203 15.07 -7.99 -15.02
CA LEU A 203 13.91 -7.18 -15.35
C LEU A 203 12.68 -7.57 -14.49
N ALA A 204 12.33 -8.85 -14.42
CA ALA A 204 11.20 -9.35 -13.62
C ALA A 204 11.29 -8.92 -12.14
N SER A 205 12.45 -9.12 -11.52
CA SER A 205 12.67 -8.72 -10.12
C SER A 205 12.58 -7.21 -9.95
N SER A 206 13.23 -6.44 -10.83
CA SER A 206 13.19 -4.97 -10.79
C SER A 206 11.76 -4.41 -10.88
N LEU A 207 10.92 -4.98 -11.77
CA LEU A 207 9.51 -4.59 -11.89
C LEU A 207 8.69 -4.92 -10.64
N LEU A 208 8.75 -6.15 -10.14
CA LEU A 208 8.02 -6.59 -8.94
C LEU A 208 8.40 -5.73 -7.71
N LEU A 209 9.70 -5.48 -7.52
CA LEU A 209 10.19 -4.63 -6.43
C LEU A 209 9.74 -3.16 -6.60
N ALA A 210 9.71 -2.64 -7.83
CA ALA A 210 9.24 -1.28 -8.10
C ALA A 210 7.74 -1.10 -7.82
N TRP A 211 6.92 -2.12 -8.01
CA TRP A 211 5.48 -2.07 -7.74
C TRP A 211 5.14 -2.01 -6.24
N GLN A 212 5.94 -2.66 -5.41
CA GLN A 212 5.76 -2.64 -3.95
C GLN A 212 6.45 -1.44 -3.26
N ALA A 213 7.38 -0.76 -3.93
CA ALA A 213 8.16 0.35 -3.38
C ALA A 213 7.28 1.44 -2.73
N THR A 214 7.55 1.70 -1.45
CA THR A 214 6.82 2.67 -0.62
C THR A 214 7.48 4.04 -0.56
N ASP A 215 8.79 4.13 -0.80
CA ASP A 215 9.58 5.35 -0.78
C ASP A 215 10.02 5.78 -2.19
N TRP A 216 10.24 7.08 -2.35
CA TRP A 216 10.63 7.69 -3.62
C TRP A 216 11.97 7.16 -4.15
N ARG A 217 12.99 7.04 -3.27
CA ARG A 217 14.37 6.71 -3.69
C ARG A 217 14.48 5.26 -4.16
N GLY A 218 13.88 4.34 -3.41
CA GLY A 218 13.76 2.92 -3.76
C GLY A 218 13.09 2.74 -5.11
N TRP A 219 11.95 3.41 -5.30
CA TRP A 219 11.24 3.40 -6.57
C TRP A 219 12.06 3.97 -7.73
N ALA A 220 12.64 5.17 -7.56
CA ALA A 220 13.36 5.87 -8.61
C ALA A 220 14.60 5.09 -9.08
N SER A 221 15.35 4.50 -8.16
CA SER A 221 16.50 3.65 -8.50
C SER A 221 16.07 2.37 -9.21
N LEU A 222 15.05 1.65 -8.74
CA LEU A 222 14.56 0.44 -9.40
C LEU A 222 14.04 0.73 -10.83
N VAL A 223 13.34 1.84 -11.02
CA VAL A 223 12.85 2.27 -12.34
C VAL A 223 13.98 2.74 -13.26
N THR A 224 15.00 3.42 -12.72
CA THR A 224 16.22 3.74 -13.48
C THR A 224 16.96 2.46 -13.88
N GLY A 225 17.06 1.51 -12.95
CA GLY A 225 17.60 0.17 -13.18
C GLY A 225 16.90 -0.56 -14.32
N THR A 226 15.57 -0.60 -14.27
CA THR A 226 14.73 -1.12 -15.36
C THR A 226 15.05 -0.46 -16.71
N LYS A 227 15.17 0.88 -16.76
CA LYS A 227 15.50 1.61 -18.01
C LYS A 227 16.86 1.20 -18.57
N THR A 228 17.91 1.17 -17.76
CA THR A 228 19.27 0.80 -18.21
C THR A 228 19.35 -0.67 -18.62
N VAL A 229 18.66 -1.58 -17.91
CA VAL A 229 18.57 -2.99 -18.30
C VAL A 229 17.91 -3.13 -19.68
N ILE A 230 16.80 -2.43 -19.93
CA ILE A 230 16.16 -2.40 -21.25
C ILE A 230 17.09 -1.80 -22.33
N GLN A 231 17.90 -0.80 -21.99
CA GLN A 231 18.92 -0.24 -22.89
C GLN A 231 20.08 -1.21 -23.15
N ALA A 232 20.48 -2.02 -22.17
CA ALA A 232 21.49 -3.07 -22.37
C ALA A 232 20.96 -4.23 -23.24
N MET A 233 19.64 -4.49 -23.20
CA MET A 233 18.98 -5.53 -24.00
C MET A 233 18.75 -5.15 -25.48
N GLN A 234 19.11 -3.95 -25.95
CA GLN A 234 18.64 -3.39 -27.24
C GLN A 234 18.75 -4.34 -28.45
N SER A 235 19.83 -5.12 -28.55
CA SER A 235 20.05 -6.07 -29.67
C SER A 235 19.19 -7.34 -29.60
N TRP A 236 18.67 -7.74 -28.43
CA TRP A 236 17.82 -8.93 -28.24
C TRP A 236 16.49 -8.65 -27.53
N ARG A 237 16.10 -7.39 -27.32
CA ARG A 237 14.90 -6.98 -26.57
C ARG A 237 13.57 -7.57 -27.11
N HIS A 238 13.56 -7.94 -28.39
CA HIS A 238 12.43 -8.55 -29.08
C HIS A 238 12.31 -10.06 -28.80
N GLU A 239 13.36 -10.70 -28.28
CA GLU A 239 13.37 -12.11 -27.86
C GLU A 239 12.99 -12.28 -26.38
N SER A 240 12.85 -11.19 -25.64
CA SER A 240 12.48 -11.19 -24.21
C SER A 240 11.05 -11.65 -24.00
N MET A 241 10.78 -12.37 -22.90
CA MET A 241 9.42 -12.65 -22.42
C MET A 241 8.61 -11.37 -22.16
N PHE A 242 9.29 -10.23 -22.00
CA PHE A 242 8.71 -8.90 -21.79
C PHE A 242 8.74 -8.01 -23.04
N ALA A 243 8.93 -8.56 -24.25
CA ALA A 243 9.02 -7.78 -25.49
C ALA A 243 7.88 -6.75 -25.66
N ASP A 244 6.62 -7.14 -25.42
CA ASP A 244 5.46 -6.24 -25.51
C ASP A 244 5.58 -5.06 -24.52
N TYR A 245 5.87 -5.37 -23.25
CA TYR A 245 6.08 -4.38 -22.20
C TYR A 245 7.25 -3.44 -22.54
N ILE A 246 8.34 -3.96 -23.11
CA ILE A 246 9.50 -3.17 -23.55
C ILE A 246 9.13 -2.25 -24.72
N ALA A 247 8.28 -2.70 -25.65
CA ALA A 247 7.80 -1.91 -26.78
C ALA A 247 6.80 -0.81 -26.37
N GLU A 248 6.03 -1.04 -25.31
CA GLU A 248 5.13 -0.05 -24.71
C GLU A 248 5.88 1.05 -23.94
N GLN A 249 6.98 0.71 -23.25
CA GLN A 249 7.86 1.70 -22.63
C GLN A 249 8.55 2.55 -23.72
N ALA A 250 8.02 3.76 -23.95
CA ALA A 250 8.65 4.72 -24.84
C ALA A 250 10.09 5.03 -24.35
N PRO A 251 11.06 5.30 -25.26
CA PRO A 251 12.33 5.90 -24.89
C PRO A 251 12.07 7.33 -24.41
N LEU A 252 11.75 7.47 -23.13
CA LEU A 252 11.64 8.77 -22.47
C LEU A 252 13.00 9.48 -22.62
N PRO A 253 13.02 10.76 -23.03
CA PRO A 253 14.25 11.53 -23.08
C PRO A 253 14.95 11.48 -21.72
N GLY A 254 16.28 11.46 -21.72
CA GLY A 254 17.16 11.07 -20.61
C GLY A 254 17.17 11.95 -19.36
N LYS A 255 16.00 12.38 -18.88
CA LYS A 255 15.82 12.92 -17.53
C LYS A 255 16.17 11.84 -16.51
N SER A 256 17.31 12.02 -15.86
CA SER A 256 17.61 11.34 -14.60
C SER A 256 16.62 11.83 -13.55
N PHE A 257 15.84 10.92 -12.96
CA PHE A 257 14.92 11.25 -11.86
C PHE A 257 15.65 11.82 -10.63
N MET A 258 16.98 11.66 -10.54
CA MET A 258 17.82 12.22 -9.48
C MET A 258 18.14 13.72 -9.68
N ASN A 259 17.98 14.26 -10.90
CA ASN A 259 18.28 15.66 -11.19
C ASN A 259 17.07 16.56 -10.91
N GLN A 260 17.04 17.18 -9.72
CA GLN A 260 16.01 18.14 -9.30
C GLN A 260 16.15 19.49 -10.03
N ASN A 261 15.74 19.55 -11.31
CA ASN A 261 15.66 20.82 -12.04
C ASN A 261 14.35 21.56 -11.69
N TYR A 262 14.38 22.32 -10.58
CA TYR A 262 13.29 23.21 -10.18
C TYR A 262 12.93 24.18 -11.31
N SER A 263 11.77 23.96 -11.94
CA SER A 263 11.18 24.87 -12.91
C SER A 263 9.89 25.42 -12.31
N PRO A 264 9.77 26.73 -12.02
CA PRO A 264 8.58 27.28 -11.38
C PRO A 264 7.35 27.10 -12.28
N ILE A 265 6.31 26.46 -11.74
CA ILE A 265 5.07 26.19 -12.50
C ILE A 265 4.39 27.51 -12.87
N SER A 266 4.33 27.78 -14.18
CA SER A 266 3.73 28.98 -14.73
C SER A 266 2.25 29.13 -14.32
N SER A 267 1.74 30.36 -14.36
CA SER A 267 0.32 30.64 -14.13
C SER A 267 -0.58 29.91 -15.14
N GLU A 268 -0.11 29.77 -16.38
CA GLU A 268 -0.78 29.05 -17.46
C GLU A 268 -0.84 27.55 -17.23
N THR A 269 0.29 26.91 -16.94
CA THR A 269 0.35 25.47 -16.61
C THR A 269 -0.50 25.14 -15.38
N ARG A 270 -0.53 26.02 -14.37
CA ARG A 270 -1.42 25.87 -13.21
C ARG A 270 -2.90 25.95 -13.59
N ARG A 271 -3.27 26.83 -14.53
CA ARG A 271 -4.63 26.94 -15.07
C ARG A 271 -5.03 25.68 -15.82
N GLU A 272 -4.14 25.13 -16.65
CA GLU A 272 -4.34 23.85 -17.36
C GLU A 272 -4.55 22.68 -16.38
N HIS A 273 -3.73 22.57 -15.33
CA HIS A 273 -3.87 21.54 -14.30
C HIS A 273 -5.24 21.63 -13.59
N LEU A 274 -5.73 22.84 -13.30
CA LEU A 274 -7.06 23.04 -12.70
C LEU A 274 -8.20 22.66 -13.65
N THR A 275 -8.06 22.90 -14.96
CA THR A 275 -9.01 22.40 -15.97
C THR A 275 -9.06 20.88 -15.96
N ILE A 276 -7.90 20.21 -16.04
CA ILE A 276 -7.79 18.73 -16.02
C ILE A 276 -8.51 18.14 -14.78
N LEU A 277 -8.25 18.69 -13.60
CA LEU A 277 -8.91 18.23 -12.37
C LEU A 277 -10.43 18.47 -12.40
N SER A 278 -10.88 19.61 -12.95
CA SER A 278 -12.30 19.93 -13.10
C SER A 278 -13.01 18.98 -14.08
N ASP A 279 -12.35 18.58 -15.16
CA ASP A 279 -12.90 17.65 -16.16
C ASP A 279 -13.03 16.24 -15.58
N ILE A 280 -12.02 15.77 -14.84
CA ILE A 280 -12.07 14.50 -14.09
C ILE A 280 -13.24 14.54 -13.09
N GLN A 281 -13.34 15.59 -12.26
CA GLN A 281 -14.44 15.74 -11.30
C GLN A 281 -15.81 15.73 -11.97
N SER A 282 -15.95 16.44 -13.09
CA SER A 282 -17.19 16.50 -13.85
C SER A 282 -17.57 15.13 -14.42
N SER A 283 -16.61 14.32 -14.87
CA SER A 283 -16.88 12.97 -15.36
C SER A 283 -17.27 12.00 -14.24
N LEU A 284 -16.56 12.03 -13.11
CA LEU A 284 -16.93 11.22 -11.94
C LEU A 284 -18.31 11.61 -11.39
N ALA A 285 -18.65 12.90 -11.39
CA ALA A 285 -19.97 13.38 -10.99
C ALA A 285 -21.10 12.88 -11.93
N ARG A 286 -20.85 12.78 -13.25
CA ARG A 286 -21.81 12.18 -14.21
C ARG A 286 -22.03 10.69 -13.99
N LEU A 287 -21.02 9.98 -13.47
CA LEU A 287 -21.10 8.54 -13.18
C LEU A 287 -21.92 8.24 -11.91
N GLN A 288 -21.90 9.14 -10.92
CA GLN A 288 -22.49 8.94 -9.59
C GLN A 288 -23.98 8.52 -9.57
N PRO A 289 -24.90 9.09 -10.38
CA PRO A 289 -26.32 8.72 -10.35
C PRO A 289 -26.54 7.23 -10.65
N TYR A 290 -25.80 6.67 -11.61
CA TYR A 290 -25.88 5.27 -12.03
C TYR A 290 -25.36 4.29 -10.97
N LEU A 291 -24.54 4.77 -10.02
CA LEU A 291 -23.97 3.97 -8.93
C LEU A 291 -24.77 4.09 -7.61
N SER A 292 -25.77 4.97 -7.55
CA SER A 292 -26.61 5.18 -6.36
C SER A 292 -27.58 4.01 -6.07
N LEU A 293 -27.75 3.10 -7.03
CA LEU A 293 -28.58 1.90 -6.90
C LEU A 293 -27.90 0.86 -6.00
N THR A 294 -28.68 0.16 -5.17
CA THR A 294 -28.22 -0.87 -4.21
C THR A 294 -27.33 -1.95 -4.85
N ARG A 295 -27.48 -2.22 -6.16
CA ARG A 295 -26.65 -3.17 -6.90
C ARG A 295 -25.17 -2.73 -7.01
N HIS A 296 -24.86 -1.44 -7.00
CA HIS A 296 -23.51 -0.90 -7.32
C HIS A 296 -22.87 -0.10 -6.18
N GLU A 297 -23.26 -0.37 -4.93
CA GLU A 297 -22.80 0.36 -3.74
C GLU A 297 -21.27 0.33 -3.55
N GLN A 298 -20.61 -0.78 -3.89
CA GLN A 298 -19.15 -0.92 -3.79
C GLN A 298 -18.43 -0.05 -4.84
N GLU A 299 -18.92 -0.06 -6.08
CA GLU A 299 -18.45 0.80 -7.16
C GLU A 299 -18.64 2.28 -6.82
N GLY A 300 -19.80 2.66 -6.29
CA GLY A 300 -20.11 4.02 -5.85
C GLY A 300 -19.15 4.53 -4.76
N LYS A 301 -18.79 3.66 -3.79
CA LYS A 301 -17.78 3.98 -2.77
C LYS A 301 -16.40 4.24 -3.36
N TRP A 302 -15.97 3.45 -4.35
CA TRP A 302 -14.68 3.65 -5.01
C TRP A 302 -14.64 4.92 -5.86
N VAL A 303 -15.70 5.23 -6.60
CA VAL A 303 -15.81 6.48 -7.36
C VAL A 303 -15.83 7.69 -6.44
N GLU A 304 -16.51 7.61 -5.29
CA GLU A 304 -16.50 8.66 -4.28
C GLU A 304 -15.11 8.84 -3.62
N GLN A 305 -14.38 7.76 -3.33
CA GLN A 305 -12.98 7.85 -2.89
C GLN A 305 -12.08 8.53 -3.92
N LEU A 306 -12.26 8.20 -5.21
CA LEU A 306 -11.52 8.83 -6.32
C LEU A 306 -11.87 10.32 -6.45
N ARG A 307 -13.16 10.68 -6.36
CA ARG A 307 -13.62 12.08 -6.38
C ARG A 307 -13.00 12.91 -5.25
N ASN A 308 -12.99 12.37 -4.02
CA ASN A 308 -12.36 12.99 -2.86
C ASN A 308 -10.82 13.01 -2.92
N TYR A 309 -10.20 12.11 -3.69
CA TYR A 309 -8.78 12.20 -4.00
C TYR A 309 -8.48 13.36 -4.97
N ILE A 310 -9.27 13.51 -6.03
CA ILE A 310 -9.11 14.61 -7.00
C ILE A 310 -9.38 15.98 -6.35
N GLU A 311 -10.36 16.09 -5.45
CA GLU A 311 -10.57 17.32 -4.67
C GLU A 311 -9.40 17.63 -3.73
N ARG A 312 -8.79 16.62 -3.10
CA ARG A 312 -7.56 16.80 -2.33
C ARG A 312 -6.39 17.25 -3.20
N LEU A 313 -6.23 16.73 -4.42
CA LEU A 313 -5.22 17.24 -5.37
C LEU A 313 -5.49 18.69 -5.77
N ARG A 314 -6.76 19.07 -5.97
CA ARG A 314 -7.18 20.43 -6.34
C ARG A 314 -6.91 21.47 -5.26
N THR A 315 -7.13 21.09 -4.00
CA THR A 315 -6.88 21.94 -2.82
C THR A 315 -5.42 21.91 -2.35
N SER A 316 -4.67 20.87 -2.70
CA SER A 316 -3.23 20.79 -2.45
C SER A 316 -2.46 21.74 -3.36
N GLY A 317 -1.32 22.24 -2.87
CA GLY A 317 -0.34 22.86 -3.74
C GLY A 317 0.18 21.86 -4.77
N ALA A 318 0.41 22.33 -6.00
CA ALA A 318 1.08 21.53 -7.03
C ALA A 318 2.47 21.09 -6.52
N ALA A 319 2.76 19.79 -6.57
CA ALA A 319 4.02 19.23 -6.11
C ALA A 319 5.23 19.85 -6.82
N GLN A 320 6.20 20.34 -6.04
CA GLN A 320 7.42 20.97 -6.55
C GLN A 320 8.56 19.96 -6.69
N THR A 321 8.55 18.87 -5.92
CA THR A 321 9.57 17.82 -5.95
C THR A 321 9.00 16.49 -6.47
N ALA A 322 9.86 15.66 -7.07
CA ALA A 322 9.44 14.32 -7.53
C ALA A 322 9.02 13.40 -6.36
N GLU A 323 9.55 13.64 -5.16
CA GLU A 323 9.13 12.97 -3.92
C GLU A 323 7.70 13.38 -3.49
N GLU A 324 7.37 14.67 -3.54
CA GLU A 324 6.00 15.15 -3.35
C GLU A 324 5.04 14.59 -4.41
N GLN A 325 5.44 14.56 -5.69
CA GLN A 325 4.65 13.93 -6.76
C GLN A 325 4.37 12.46 -6.43
N PHE A 326 5.40 11.72 -5.98
CA PHE A 326 5.31 10.30 -5.65
C PHE A 326 4.42 10.01 -4.44
N GLY A 327 4.42 10.92 -3.46
CA GLY A 327 3.50 10.95 -2.33
C GLY A 327 2.06 11.27 -2.75
N GLN A 328 1.86 12.33 -3.53
CA GLN A 328 0.53 12.74 -4.03
C GLN A 328 -0.12 11.63 -4.87
N LEU A 329 0.64 10.87 -5.65
CA LEU A 329 0.10 9.72 -6.41
C LEU A 329 -0.13 8.45 -5.58
N TYR A 330 0.35 8.34 -4.33
CA TYR A 330 0.37 7.07 -3.56
C TYR A 330 -0.96 6.31 -3.55
N ALA A 331 -2.08 6.99 -3.28
CA ALA A 331 -3.40 6.37 -3.22
C ALA A 331 -3.79 5.78 -4.58
N LEU A 332 -3.72 6.59 -5.65
CA LEU A 332 -4.01 6.16 -7.01
C LEU A 332 -3.11 4.99 -7.45
N ARG A 333 -1.82 5.03 -7.11
CA ARG A 333 -0.86 3.94 -7.39
C ARG A 333 -1.30 2.61 -6.77
N LYS A 334 -1.79 2.61 -5.52
CA LYS A 334 -2.33 1.41 -4.88
C LYS A 334 -3.67 0.99 -5.47
N TRP A 335 -4.56 1.95 -5.78
CA TRP A 335 -5.88 1.65 -6.33
C TRP A 335 -5.81 1.00 -7.71
N LEU A 336 -4.98 1.50 -8.63
CA LEU A 336 -4.83 0.92 -9.97
C LEU A 336 -4.34 -0.54 -9.97
N PHE A 337 -3.65 -0.98 -8.91
CA PHE A 337 -3.19 -2.37 -8.77
C PHE A 337 -4.26 -3.32 -8.20
N TRP A 338 -5.17 -2.84 -7.36
CA TRP A 338 -6.02 -3.71 -6.52
C TRP A 338 -7.53 -3.46 -6.63
N VAL A 339 -7.98 -2.24 -6.96
CA VAL A 339 -9.40 -1.94 -7.21
C VAL A 339 -9.94 -2.70 -8.44
N PRO A 340 -9.23 -2.77 -9.59
CA PRO A 340 -9.64 -3.60 -10.72
C PRO A 340 -9.90 -5.05 -10.33
N ILE A 341 -9.00 -5.64 -9.55
CA ILE A 341 -9.11 -7.03 -9.08
C ILE A 341 -10.33 -7.19 -8.18
N SER A 342 -10.52 -6.29 -7.21
CA SER A 342 -11.66 -6.34 -6.29
C SER A 342 -13.02 -6.20 -7.00
N LEU A 343 -13.11 -5.39 -8.05
CA LEU A 343 -14.36 -5.18 -8.78
C LEU A 343 -14.62 -6.27 -9.84
N LEU A 344 -13.59 -6.73 -10.55
CA LEU A 344 -13.70 -7.81 -11.54
C LEU A 344 -14.02 -9.15 -10.86
N ALA A 345 -13.40 -9.46 -9.72
CA ALA A 345 -13.71 -10.68 -8.97
C ALA A 345 -15.19 -10.75 -8.55
N ALA A 346 -15.79 -9.60 -8.21
CA ALA A 346 -17.20 -9.53 -7.87
C ALA A 346 -18.14 -9.59 -9.09
N LYS A 347 -17.78 -8.94 -10.20
CA LYS A 347 -18.70 -8.68 -11.33
C LYS A 347 -17.98 -8.53 -12.70
N HIS A 348 -17.19 -9.52 -13.11
CA HIS A 348 -16.37 -9.46 -14.33
C HIS A 348 -17.12 -9.23 -15.66
N THR A 349 -18.43 -9.48 -15.75
CA THR A 349 -19.24 -9.21 -16.97
C THR A 349 -20.07 -7.93 -16.90
N ASP A 350 -19.99 -7.14 -15.82
CA ASP A 350 -20.88 -6.00 -15.62
C ASP A 350 -20.34 -4.73 -16.31
N ALA A 351 -21.08 -4.23 -17.30
CA ALA A 351 -20.68 -3.05 -18.07
C ALA A 351 -20.51 -1.78 -17.22
N THR A 352 -21.22 -1.66 -16.09
CA THR A 352 -21.03 -0.54 -15.17
C THR A 352 -19.69 -0.65 -14.43
N VAL A 353 -19.25 -1.86 -14.08
CA VAL A 353 -17.89 -2.08 -13.55
C VAL A 353 -16.84 -1.73 -14.58
N MET A 354 -17.01 -2.14 -15.84
CA MET A 354 -16.09 -1.77 -16.92
C MET A 354 -15.96 -0.25 -17.08
N VAL A 355 -17.08 0.48 -17.08
CA VAL A 355 -17.08 1.96 -17.12
C VAL A 355 -16.39 2.58 -15.90
N VAL A 356 -16.58 2.03 -14.69
CA VAL A 356 -15.90 2.51 -13.47
C VAL A 356 -14.38 2.31 -13.58
N LEU A 357 -13.93 1.15 -14.04
CA LEU A 357 -12.50 0.87 -14.24
C LEU A 357 -11.89 1.74 -15.33
N ALA A 358 -12.63 2.00 -16.41
CA ALA A 358 -12.24 2.95 -17.45
C ALA A 358 -12.00 4.35 -16.87
N HIS A 359 -12.83 4.81 -15.92
CA HIS A 359 -12.63 6.11 -15.25
C HIS A 359 -11.40 6.12 -14.34
N PHE A 360 -11.07 5.03 -13.64
CA PHE A 360 -9.83 4.92 -12.85
C PHE A 360 -8.59 5.01 -13.76
N TYR A 361 -8.57 4.27 -14.87
CA TYR A 361 -7.45 4.31 -15.83
C TYR A 361 -7.37 5.64 -16.59
N ALA A 362 -8.49 6.21 -17.01
CA ALA A 362 -8.52 7.53 -17.63
C ALA A 362 -8.04 8.63 -16.67
N THR A 363 -8.40 8.57 -15.39
CA THR A 363 -7.86 9.49 -14.37
C THR A 363 -6.33 9.38 -14.29
N ALA A 364 -5.78 8.16 -14.37
CA ALA A 364 -4.33 7.92 -14.38
C ALA A 364 -3.62 8.46 -15.63
N LEU A 365 -4.27 8.46 -16.79
CA LEU A 365 -3.79 9.09 -18.03
C LEU A 365 -3.91 10.62 -17.99
N ALA A 366 -5.05 11.14 -17.52
CA ALA A 366 -5.36 12.57 -17.50
C ALA A 366 -4.47 13.36 -16.53
N LEU A 367 -4.11 12.76 -15.39
CA LEU A 367 -3.21 13.38 -14.41
C LEU A 367 -1.73 13.41 -14.85
N GLU A 368 -1.34 12.66 -15.88
CA GLU A 368 0.07 12.55 -16.32
C GLU A 368 0.81 13.89 -16.50
N PRO A 369 0.24 14.94 -17.13
CA PRO A 369 0.92 16.22 -17.33
C PRO A 369 1.27 16.94 -16.02
N MET A 370 0.48 16.69 -14.97
CA MET A 370 0.69 17.29 -13.64
C MET A 370 1.87 16.67 -12.89
N PHE A 371 2.32 15.49 -13.31
CA PHE A 371 3.34 14.68 -12.65
C PHE A 371 4.45 14.30 -13.65
N PRO A 372 5.12 15.27 -14.31
CA PRO A 372 5.99 15.02 -15.46
C PRO A 372 7.19 14.10 -15.17
N GLU A 373 7.60 13.97 -13.90
CA GLU A 373 8.72 13.12 -13.51
C GLU A 373 8.31 11.66 -13.25
N ILE A 374 7.03 11.36 -13.02
CA ILE A 374 6.58 10.01 -12.61
C ILE A 374 5.31 9.49 -13.28
N GLY A 375 4.44 10.38 -13.73
CA GLY A 375 3.09 10.09 -14.23
C GLY A 375 3.11 9.15 -15.41
N ALA A 376 3.95 9.43 -16.41
CA ALA A 376 4.13 8.60 -17.60
C ALA A 376 4.59 7.17 -17.24
N VAL A 377 5.64 7.03 -16.43
CA VAL A 377 6.30 5.75 -16.15
C VAL A 377 5.48 4.86 -15.22
N PHE A 378 4.84 5.44 -14.21
CA PHE A 378 4.07 4.67 -13.23
C PHE A 378 2.63 4.45 -13.69
N CYS A 379 1.88 5.55 -13.81
CA CYS A 379 0.44 5.52 -13.93
C CYS A 379 0.03 5.35 -15.39
N ALA A 380 0.53 6.20 -16.28
CA ALA A 380 -0.12 6.39 -17.56
C ALA A 380 0.23 5.31 -18.60
N ASN A 381 1.51 5.00 -18.82
CA ASN A 381 1.91 3.95 -19.75
C ASN A 381 1.23 2.60 -19.44
N ARG A 382 1.10 2.26 -18.15
CA ARG A 382 0.48 1.01 -17.69
C ARG A 382 -1.05 1.01 -17.74
N SER A 383 -1.68 2.17 -17.62
CA SER A 383 -3.15 2.29 -17.62
C SER A 383 -3.75 2.28 -19.03
N LEU A 384 -2.96 2.60 -20.06
CA LEU A 384 -3.47 2.69 -21.44
C LEU A 384 -3.97 1.34 -21.97
N GLY A 385 -3.17 0.26 -21.87
CA GLY A 385 -3.53 -1.06 -22.41
C GLY A 385 -4.85 -1.61 -21.84
N PRO A 386 -5.02 -1.69 -20.50
CA PRO A 386 -6.27 -2.07 -19.87
C PRO A 386 -7.45 -1.16 -20.24
N LEU A 387 -7.21 0.15 -20.41
CA LEU A 387 -8.25 1.08 -20.84
C LEU A 387 -8.69 0.83 -22.28
N GLU A 388 -7.76 0.61 -23.21
CA GLU A 388 -8.07 0.27 -24.61
C GLU A 388 -8.87 -1.05 -24.69
N GLU A 389 -8.47 -2.08 -23.94
CA GLU A 389 -9.22 -3.36 -23.89
C GLU A 389 -10.62 -3.19 -23.29
N ILE A 390 -10.77 -2.43 -22.19
CA ILE A 390 -12.09 -2.09 -21.61
C ILE A 390 -12.95 -1.32 -22.62
N VAL A 391 -12.39 -0.32 -23.30
CA VAL A 391 -13.10 0.48 -24.31
C VAL A 391 -13.57 -0.42 -25.45
N LEU A 392 -12.75 -1.35 -25.95
CA LEU A 392 -13.14 -2.32 -26.98
C LEU A 392 -14.29 -3.22 -26.51
N ILE A 393 -14.21 -3.76 -25.28
CA ILE A 393 -15.26 -4.59 -24.68
C ILE A 393 -16.57 -3.80 -24.55
N VAL A 394 -16.52 -2.55 -24.07
CA VAL A 394 -17.70 -1.70 -23.89
C VAL A 394 -18.36 -1.35 -25.23
N HIS A 395 -17.58 -1.07 -26.29
CA HIS A 395 -18.14 -0.90 -27.64
C HIS A 395 -18.75 -2.21 -28.18
N GLY A 396 -18.21 -3.38 -27.82
CA GLY A 396 -18.80 -4.68 -28.15
C GLY A 396 -20.20 -4.92 -27.59
N TYR A 397 -20.57 -4.27 -26.49
CA TYR A 397 -21.93 -4.31 -25.93
C TYR A 397 -22.94 -3.41 -26.67
N GLN A 398 -22.51 -2.57 -27.62
CA GLN A 398 -23.37 -1.63 -28.37
C GLN A 398 -24.15 -2.32 -29.49
N ASN A 399 -24.96 -3.30 -29.13
CA ASN A 399 -25.88 -3.96 -30.07
C ASN A 399 -27.21 -3.17 -30.12
N PRO A 400 -27.65 -2.65 -31.29
CA PRO A 400 -28.78 -1.70 -31.40
C PRO A 400 -30.17 -2.24 -31.00
N SER A 401 -30.30 -3.47 -30.50
CA SER A 401 -31.56 -4.04 -29.99
C SER A 401 -31.80 -3.87 -28.49
N TYR A 402 -30.89 -3.24 -27.72
CA TYR A 402 -30.98 -3.18 -26.25
C TYR A 402 -31.06 -1.76 -25.66
N ASP A 403 -32.17 -1.50 -24.95
CA ASP A 403 -32.35 -0.77 -23.67
C ASP A 403 -31.56 0.55 -23.36
N ASP A 404 -32.21 1.43 -22.57
CA ASP A 404 -31.70 2.72 -22.07
C ASP A 404 -30.32 2.61 -21.37
N ARG A 405 -30.06 1.46 -20.75
CA ARG A 405 -28.79 1.13 -20.09
C ARG A 405 -27.61 1.10 -21.06
N THR A 406 -27.81 0.67 -22.30
CA THR A 406 -26.76 0.61 -23.35
C THR A 406 -26.36 2.01 -23.79
N GLN A 407 -27.35 2.91 -23.91
CA GLN A 407 -27.12 4.32 -24.22
C GLN A 407 -26.37 5.02 -23.08
N SER A 408 -26.77 4.76 -21.83
CA SER A 408 -26.11 5.26 -20.63
C SER A 408 -24.63 4.84 -20.55
N VAL A 409 -24.33 3.56 -20.75
CA VAL A 409 -22.95 3.03 -20.79
C VAL A 409 -22.13 3.66 -21.91
N SER A 410 -22.72 3.84 -23.09
CA SER A 410 -22.08 4.44 -24.26
C SER A 410 -21.78 5.93 -24.06
N TYR A 411 -22.66 6.66 -23.37
CA TYR A 411 -22.41 8.04 -22.97
C TYR A 411 -21.27 8.15 -21.95
N LEU A 412 -21.25 7.27 -20.94
CA LEU A 412 -20.26 7.31 -19.86
C LEU A 412 -18.85 6.89 -20.31
N ILE A 413 -18.70 6.01 -21.31
CA ILE A 413 -17.38 5.57 -21.81
C ILE A 413 -16.69 6.61 -22.70
N HIS A 414 -17.40 7.66 -23.15
CA HIS A 414 -16.87 8.69 -24.04
C HIS A 414 -15.64 9.41 -23.45
N TYR A 415 -15.75 9.91 -22.21
CA TYR A 415 -14.64 10.62 -21.55
C TYR A 415 -13.38 9.74 -21.38
N PRO A 416 -13.47 8.49 -20.87
CA PRO A 416 -12.31 7.59 -20.85
C PRO A 416 -11.69 7.35 -22.24
N ASN A 417 -12.50 7.21 -23.29
CA ASN A 417 -12.03 7.02 -24.67
C ASN A 417 -11.30 8.26 -25.23
N ASP A 418 -11.83 9.46 -25.00
CA ASP A 418 -11.20 10.73 -25.40
C ASP A 418 -9.82 10.89 -24.75
N VAL A 419 -9.73 10.59 -23.45
CA VAL A 419 -8.49 10.66 -22.69
C VAL A 419 -7.47 9.63 -23.18
N ALA A 420 -7.90 8.39 -23.47
CA ALA A 420 -7.04 7.36 -24.05
C ALA A 420 -6.47 7.81 -25.41
N THR A 421 -7.34 8.29 -26.29
CA THR A 421 -6.99 8.77 -27.64
C THR A 421 -6.03 9.96 -27.58
N SER A 422 -6.32 10.93 -26.71
CA SER A 422 -5.49 12.13 -26.50
C SER A 422 -4.12 11.78 -25.92
N TYR A 423 -4.07 10.86 -24.95
CA TYR A 423 -2.82 10.39 -24.37
C TYR A 423 -1.95 9.65 -25.42
N LYS A 424 -2.56 8.76 -26.19
CA LYS A 424 -1.90 8.00 -27.26
C LYS A 424 -1.31 8.92 -28.33
N ALA A 425 -2.09 9.88 -28.82
CA ALA A 425 -1.63 10.88 -29.79
C ALA A 425 -0.42 11.69 -29.28
N ARG A 426 -0.45 12.17 -28.02
CA ARG A 426 0.70 12.87 -27.40
C ARG A 426 1.93 11.97 -27.29
N ARG A 427 1.76 10.71 -26.86
CA ARG A 427 2.85 9.73 -26.72
C ARG A 427 3.49 9.40 -28.06
N ASP A 428 2.69 9.22 -29.10
CA ASP A 428 3.18 8.83 -30.42
C ASP A 428 3.88 10.02 -31.13
N TRP A 429 3.40 11.25 -30.93
CA TRP A 429 4.10 12.48 -31.34
C TRP A 429 5.47 12.64 -30.66
N MET A 430 5.55 12.40 -29.34
CA MET A 430 6.85 12.40 -28.63
C MET A 430 7.81 11.32 -29.16
N ARG A 431 7.28 10.15 -29.53
CA ARG A 431 8.09 9.05 -30.13
C ARG A 431 8.64 9.43 -31.50
N GLN A 432 7.87 10.14 -32.33
CA GLN A 432 8.35 10.65 -33.63
C GLN A 432 9.51 11.63 -33.45
N GLN A 433 9.35 12.64 -32.59
CA GLN A 433 10.41 13.62 -32.31
C GLN A 433 11.68 12.97 -31.72
N ALA A 434 11.53 11.97 -30.84
CA ALA A 434 12.66 11.24 -30.28
C ALA A 434 13.37 10.36 -31.33
N GLY A 435 12.68 9.91 -32.37
CA GLY A 435 13.25 9.13 -33.49
C GLY A 435 14.03 9.97 -34.50
N GLU A 436 13.79 11.28 -34.58
CA GLU A 436 14.54 12.22 -35.44
C GLU A 436 15.79 12.79 -34.74
N GLY A 437 15.95 12.56 -33.43
CA GLY A 437 17.15 12.94 -32.67
C GLY A 437 18.30 11.93 -32.84
N SER A 438 19.52 12.44 -33.00
CA SER A 438 20.76 11.64 -33.13
C SER A 438 20.90 10.56 -32.05
N PRO A 439 21.55 9.41 -32.36
CA PRO A 439 21.70 8.31 -31.42
C PRO A 439 22.42 8.77 -30.13
N VAL A 440 21.73 8.57 -28.99
CA VAL A 440 22.28 8.84 -27.66
C VAL A 440 23.57 8.02 -27.48
N PRO A 441 24.70 8.63 -27.08
CA PRO A 441 25.95 7.90 -26.91
C PRO A 441 25.79 6.83 -25.83
N GLN A 442 26.13 5.59 -26.20
CA GLN A 442 26.14 4.46 -25.28
C GLN A 442 27.20 4.71 -24.19
N THR A 443 26.78 4.94 -22.95
CA THR A 443 27.69 5.03 -21.80
C THR A 443 27.96 3.62 -21.26
N PRO A 444 29.18 3.05 -21.42
CA PRO A 444 29.47 1.67 -21.03
C PRO A 444 29.37 1.43 -19.51
N TYR A 445 29.38 2.49 -18.70
CA TYR A 445 29.35 2.44 -17.23
C TYR A 445 27.94 2.39 -16.60
N GLY A 446 26.86 2.36 -17.42
CA GLY A 446 25.49 2.48 -16.92
C GLY A 446 25.08 1.42 -15.88
N LEU A 447 25.52 0.17 -16.05
CA LEU A 447 25.21 -0.93 -15.12
C LEU A 447 26.04 -0.87 -13.83
N GLU A 448 27.27 -0.33 -13.89
CA GLU A 448 28.13 -0.16 -12.72
C GLU A 448 27.63 0.94 -11.79
N ALA A 449 27.18 2.07 -12.35
CA ALA A 449 26.55 3.16 -11.59
C ALA A 449 25.29 2.68 -10.85
N LEU A 450 24.45 1.85 -11.49
CA LEU A 450 23.28 1.26 -10.86
C LEU A 450 23.61 0.35 -9.68
N ASN A 451 24.70 -0.41 -9.75
CA ASN A 451 25.13 -1.26 -8.65
C ASN A 451 25.41 -0.43 -7.38
N MET A 452 25.99 0.77 -7.54
CA MET A 452 26.21 1.70 -6.42
C MET A 452 24.91 2.30 -5.86
N ASP A 453 24.00 2.78 -6.71
CA ASP A 453 22.71 3.33 -6.27
C ASP A 453 21.86 2.30 -5.54
N LEU A 454 21.85 1.07 -6.06
CA LEU A 454 21.07 -0.02 -5.48
C LEU A 454 21.74 -0.54 -4.19
N GLN A 455 23.07 -0.51 -4.06
CA GLN A 455 23.78 -0.81 -2.79
C GLN A 455 23.43 0.21 -1.70
N ASN A 456 23.39 1.50 -2.05
CA ASN A 456 22.92 2.54 -1.14
C ASN A 456 21.49 2.24 -0.65
N LEU A 457 20.59 1.71 -1.50
CA LEU A 457 19.26 1.31 -1.06
C LEU A 457 19.23 0.13 -0.09
N ALA A 458 20.14 -0.84 -0.21
CA ALA A 458 20.27 -1.89 0.80
C ALA A 458 20.65 -1.33 2.19
N GLN A 459 21.43 -0.24 2.23
CA GLN A 459 21.81 0.44 3.48
C GLN A 459 20.78 1.45 3.99
N TYR A 460 20.11 2.20 3.11
CA TYR A 460 19.16 3.27 3.49
C TYR A 460 17.70 2.81 3.60
N SER A 461 17.25 1.82 2.82
CA SER A 461 15.87 1.30 2.88
C SER A 461 15.69 0.28 4.00
N TYR A 462 16.77 -0.41 4.42
CA TYR A 462 16.73 -1.51 5.40
C TYR A 462 17.83 -1.44 6.47
N GLY A 463 18.06 -0.24 7.02
CA GLY A 463 18.98 -0.02 8.14
C GLY A 463 18.42 -0.50 9.50
N GLN A 464 19.20 -1.28 10.24
CA GLN A 464 18.80 -1.87 11.53
C GLN A 464 18.62 -0.83 12.65
N SER A 465 17.45 -0.84 13.31
CA SER A 465 17.30 -0.33 14.68
C SER A 465 16.14 -1.05 15.38
N LEU A 466 16.47 -1.91 16.35
CA LEU A 466 15.51 -2.66 17.15
C LEU A 466 14.90 -1.80 18.26
N SER A 467 13.77 -1.11 18.00
CA SER A 467 12.79 -0.70 19.02
C SER A 467 11.48 -0.16 18.42
N PRO A 468 10.29 -0.68 18.82
CA PRO A 468 9.00 -0.18 18.33
C PRO A 468 8.51 1.00 19.19
N ALA A 469 8.82 2.23 18.77
CA ALA A 469 8.29 3.43 19.43
C ALA A 469 8.15 4.68 18.54
N PHE A 470 8.90 4.80 17.43
CA PHE A 470 8.92 6.00 16.59
C PHE A 470 8.96 5.65 15.10
N ALA A 471 7.77 5.67 14.47
CA ALA A 471 7.68 5.93 13.04
C ALA A 471 7.77 7.45 12.83
N PRO A 472 8.55 7.96 11.85
CA PRO A 472 8.67 9.40 11.64
C PRO A 472 7.42 9.97 10.96
N SER A 473 6.67 10.79 11.69
CA SER A 473 5.74 11.76 11.10
C SER A 473 6.53 12.92 10.49
N PRO A 474 6.32 13.31 9.21
CA PRO A 474 7.04 14.41 8.60
C PRO A 474 6.39 15.76 8.96
N LEU A 475 6.85 16.40 10.03
CA LEU A 475 6.64 17.83 10.27
C LEU A 475 7.95 18.48 10.74
N ASN A 476 8.69 19.05 9.78
CA ASN A 476 9.79 19.95 10.09
C ASN A 476 9.24 21.36 10.38
N PHE A 477 9.49 21.88 11.57
CA PHE A 477 9.68 23.32 11.79
C PHE A 477 10.87 23.53 12.73
N PHE A 478 11.74 24.49 12.36
CA PHE A 478 13.00 24.78 13.03
C PHE A 478 12.79 25.61 14.33
N PRO A 479 13.78 25.66 15.24
CA PRO A 479 13.55 25.97 16.66
C PRO A 479 13.78 27.45 17.04
N ALA A 480 13.18 27.87 18.17
CA ALA A 480 13.58 29.07 18.90
C ALA A 480 13.46 28.92 20.44
N SER A 481 14.62 28.99 21.12
CA SER A 481 14.86 29.57 22.46
C SER A 481 13.94 29.27 23.68
N THR A 482 14.42 28.34 24.52
CA THR A 482 14.71 28.49 25.99
C THR A 482 13.65 28.82 27.07
N LEU A 483 13.71 27.99 28.13
CA LEU A 483 13.52 28.26 29.58
C LEU A 483 12.08 28.19 30.17
N PRO A 484 11.92 27.87 31.50
CA PRO A 484 11.14 26.67 31.83
C PRO A 484 10.10 26.80 32.98
N GLY A 485 9.18 25.83 33.01
CA GLY A 485 8.67 25.25 34.25
C GLY A 485 7.18 25.38 34.52
N LEU A 486 6.48 24.25 34.51
CA LEU A 486 5.60 23.75 35.60
C LEU A 486 4.98 22.41 35.18
N ALA A 487 4.54 21.61 36.15
CA ALA A 487 4.11 20.22 35.91
C ALA A 487 2.67 19.98 36.36
N SER A 488 1.91 19.25 35.56
CA SER A 488 0.76 18.45 36.00
C SER A 488 0.42 17.40 34.94
N GLY A 489 -0.08 16.24 35.40
CA GLY A 489 -0.47 15.12 34.55
C GLY A 489 -1.99 15.01 34.38
N PRO A 490 -2.53 13.81 34.12
CA PRO A 490 -2.88 13.43 32.76
C PRO A 490 -4.39 13.42 32.51
N THR A 491 -4.81 14.00 31.39
CA THR A 491 -6.16 13.84 30.83
C THR A 491 -6.06 13.62 29.32
N SER A 492 -6.90 12.72 28.81
CA SER A 492 -7.10 12.48 27.37
C SER A 492 -8.12 13.47 26.82
N PRO A 493 -7.91 14.02 25.62
CA PRO A 493 -9.02 14.33 24.74
C PRO A 493 -8.84 13.79 23.31
N TYR A 494 -9.90 13.12 22.84
CA TYR A 494 -10.23 12.95 21.43
C TYR A 494 -11.22 14.07 21.07
N LEU A 495 -11.28 14.50 19.80
CA LEU A 495 -12.16 15.55 19.26
C LEU A 495 -11.93 17.00 19.77
N GLU A 496 -11.21 17.79 18.98
CA GLU A 496 -11.48 19.24 18.85
C GLU A 496 -11.14 19.71 17.42
N VAL A 497 -12.00 20.56 16.85
CA VAL A 497 -11.91 21.04 15.46
C VAL A 497 -11.30 22.45 15.44
N PRO A 498 -10.18 22.70 14.73
CA PRO A 498 -9.63 24.06 14.64
C PRO A 498 -10.51 24.97 13.79
N GLN A 499 -11.18 25.94 14.41
CA GLN A 499 -11.73 27.10 13.70
C GLN A 499 -10.63 28.12 13.39
N VAL A 500 -10.65 28.70 12.19
CA VAL A 500 -9.71 29.75 11.76
C VAL A 500 -10.13 31.11 12.36
N PRO A 501 -9.20 31.93 12.90
CA PRO A 501 -9.56 33.20 13.52
C PRO A 501 -10.11 34.21 12.50
N ARG A 502 -11.25 34.84 12.82
CA ARG A 502 -11.69 36.08 12.15
C ARG A 502 -11.01 37.27 12.80
N THR A 503 -10.43 38.14 11.99
CA THR A 503 -9.94 39.46 12.41
C THR A 503 -11.09 40.46 12.45
N SER A 504 -11.48 40.94 13.64
CA SER A 504 -12.29 42.14 13.79
C SER A 504 -11.92 42.88 15.08
N VAL A 505 -11.66 44.18 14.93
CA VAL A 505 -11.11 45.12 15.92
C VAL A 505 -11.96 45.24 17.18
N ASP A 506 -11.30 45.31 18.35
CA ASP A 506 -11.92 45.67 19.64
C ASP A 506 -12.36 47.14 19.67
N LEU A 507 -13.57 47.39 20.17
CA LEU A 507 -13.93 48.63 20.86
C LEU A 507 -14.81 48.30 22.07
N SER A 508 -14.49 48.91 23.21
CA SER A 508 -15.00 48.56 24.54
C SER A 508 -16.20 49.41 24.97
N TYR A 509 -17.12 48.84 25.78
CA TYR A 509 -17.54 49.41 27.08
C TYR A 509 -18.52 48.51 27.89
N SER A 510 -18.25 48.41 29.20
CA SER A 510 -19.18 48.23 30.36
C SER A 510 -20.42 47.32 30.35
N SER A 511 -20.44 46.38 31.30
CA SER A 511 -21.58 45.73 32.01
C SER A 511 -22.50 46.74 32.76
N PRO A 512 -23.62 46.37 33.48
CA PRO A 512 -24.02 45.01 33.94
C PRO A 512 -25.53 44.62 34.06
N SER A 513 -25.75 43.32 34.30
CA SER A 513 -26.80 42.67 35.15
C SER A 513 -28.32 42.86 34.89
N TYR A 514 -29.09 41.75 34.87
CA TYR A 514 -30.12 41.41 35.89
C TYR A 514 -30.60 39.92 35.76
N THR A 515 -31.59 39.50 36.57
CA THR A 515 -31.78 38.13 37.10
C THR A 515 -32.84 37.22 36.42
N THR A 516 -32.78 35.92 36.80
CA THR A 516 -33.70 34.76 36.62
C THR A 516 -35.10 34.93 37.31
N PRO A 517 -36.03 33.93 37.49
CA PRO A 517 -36.04 32.47 37.18
C PRO A 517 -37.41 31.79 36.76
N LEU A 518 -37.43 30.43 36.74
CA LEU A 518 -38.56 29.46 36.87
C LEU A 518 -39.52 29.22 35.65
N GLY A 519 -40.01 28.00 35.36
CA GLY A 519 -39.80 26.68 35.99
C GLY A 519 -40.48 25.50 35.24
N SER A 520 -40.27 24.25 35.69
CA SER A 520 -40.91 23.01 35.19
C SER A 520 -41.88 22.41 36.23
N PRO A 521 -42.71 21.40 35.89
CA PRO A 521 -42.31 20.01 36.15
C PRO A 521 -42.84 18.96 35.14
N ALA A 522 -42.58 17.67 35.41
CA ALA A 522 -42.68 16.53 34.49
C ALA A 522 -43.87 15.57 34.74
N THR A 523 -44.12 14.60 33.84
CA THR A 523 -44.57 13.22 34.17
C THR A 523 -44.53 12.26 32.96
N GLY A 524 -44.37 10.96 33.25
CA GLY A 524 -44.62 9.78 32.38
C GLY A 524 -44.98 8.61 33.33
N PRO A 525 -44.80 7.31 33.01
CA PRO A 525 -44.60 6.61 31.72
C PRO A 525 -45.58 5.40 31.55
N HIS A 526 -45.49 4.58 30.48
CA HIS A 526 -46.00 3.19 30.47
C HIS A 526 -45.28 2.26 29.45
N TYR A 527 -45.24 0.95 29.74
CA TYR A 527 -44.56 -0.15 29.03
C TYR A 527 -45.54 -1.09 28.28
N SER A 528 -45.08 -1.83 27.25
CA SER A 528 -45.50 -3.24 26.96
C SER A 528 -44.77 -3.91 25.78
N VAL A 529 -44.61 -5.24 25.86
CA VAL A 529 -44.02 -6.24 24.91
C VAL A 529 -44.75 -7.57 25.19
N PRO A 530 -45.23 -8.38 24.21
CA PRO A 530 -44.49 -9.56 23.63
C PRO A 530 -44.87 -9.83 22.13
N GLU A 531 -44.65 -10.95 21.42
CA GLU A 531 -44.06 -12.29 21.68
C GLU A 531 -43.54 -12.98 20.36
N GLN A 532 -43.26 -14.29 20.38
CA GLN A 532 -43.07 -15.20 19.22
C GLN A 532 -44.00 -16.43 19.31
N PRO A 533 -44.16 -17.25 18.24
CA PRO A 533 -43.69 -18.66 18.36
C PRO A 533 -43.16 -19.35 17.08
N HIS A 534 -42.33 -20.39 17.29
CA HIS A 534 -41.97 -21.51 16.36
C HIS A 534 -42.77 -22.80 16.80
N PRO A 535 -42.61 -24.05 16.27
CA PRO A 535 -41.68 -24.62 15.26
C PRO A 535 -42.32 -25.61 14.23
N PHE A 536 -41.51 -26.28 13.38
CA PHE A 536 -41.51 -27.75 13.11
C PHE A 536 -40.37 -28.15 12.14
N SER A 537 -40.00 -29.44 12.09
CA SER A 537 -38.82 -29.98 11.39
C SER A 537 -39.07 -31.41 10.88
N PHE A 538 -38.50 -31.81 9.73
CA PHE A 538 -37.89 -33.13 9.41
C PHE A 538 -37.64 -33.28 7.88
N GLY A 539 -36.53 -33.93 7.47
CA GLY A 539 -36.39 -34.54 6.13
C GLY A 539 -35.11 -34.25 5.33
N MET A 540 -34.32 -35.30 5.07
CA MET A 540 -33.15 -35.44 4.18
C MET A 540 -33.08 -36.93 3.77
N PRO A 541 -32.34 -37.40 2.72
CA PRO A 541 -31.54 -36.74 1.66
C PRO A 541 -31.96 -37.31 0.25
N PRO A 542 -31.14 -37.50 -0.83
CA PRO A 542 -29.75 -37.08 -1.14
C PRO A 542 -29.46 -36.54 -2.59
N MET A 543 -28.17 -36.20 -2.80
CA MET A 543 -27.41 -36.05 -4.07
C MET A 543 -27.55 -34.77 -4.91
N GLY A 544 -26.40 -34.13 -5.19
CA GLY A 544 -26.20 -33.28 -6.38
C GLY A 544 -25.46 -31.97 -6.15
N TYR A 545 -24.34 -31.77 -6.86
CA TYR A 545 -23.59 -30.51 -7.08
C TYR A 545 -22.86 -29.85 -5.89
N HIS A 546 -21.53 -29.79 -6.02
CA HIS A 546 -20.66 -28.90 -5.23
C HIS A 546 -20.56 -27.51 -5.88
N PRO A 547 -20.83 -26.41 -5.18
CA PRO A 547 -20.37 -25.08 -5.53
C PRO A 547 -18.99 -24.80 -4.93
N SER A 548 -18.14 -24.08 -5.66
CA SER A 548 -16.82 -23.64 -5.21
C SER A 548 -16.90 -22.78 -3.95
N GLY A 549 -15.99 -23.00 -2.99
CA GLY A 549 -15.97 -22.29 -1.71
C GLY A 549 -15.64 -20.81 -1.85
N PHE A 550 -16.60 -19.95 -1.53
CA PHE A 550 -16.41 -18.51 -1.49
C PHE A 550 -15.55 -18.09 -0.28
N VAL A 551 -14.52 -17.29 -0.51
CA VAL A 551 -13.98 -16.41 0.54
C VAL A 551 -14.92 -15.22 0.66
N THR A 552 -15.70 -15.18 1.74
CA THR A 552 -16.53 -14.01 2.09
C THR A 552 -15.67 -12.75 2.20
N ALA A 553 -16.09 -11.67 1.55
CA ALA A 553 -15.40 -10.39 1.63
C ALA A 553 -15.28 -9.91 3.09
N PRO A 554 -14.09 -9.44 3.55
CA PRO A 554 -13.95 -8.90 4.89
C PRO A 554 -14.74 -7.60 5.00
N THR A 555 -15.73 -7.59 5.88
CA THR A 555 -16.49 -6.40 6.24
C THR A 555 -15.60 -5.42 7.00
N GLN A 556 -15.52 -4.18 6.49
CA GLN A 556 -15.16 -2.94 7.19
C GLN A 556 -13.83 -2.90 7.97
N ILE A 557 -12.89 -2.06 7.51
CA ILE A 557 -12.21 -0.99 8.28
C ILE A 557 -11.65 0.00 7.24
N TRP A 558 -12.09 1.26 7.28
CA TRP A 558 -11.58 2.35 6.44
C TRP A 558 -11.53 3.66 7.24
N THR A 559 -10.32 4.06 7.67
CA THR A 559 -9.92 5.42 8.06
C THR A 559 -8.44 5.57 7.78
#